data_AF-A0A4V3HY79-F1
#
_entry.id   AF-A0A4V3HY79-F1
#
_cell.length_a   1.000
_cell.length_b   1.000
_cell.length_c   1.000
_cell.angle_alpha   90.00
_cell.angle_beta   90.00
_cell.angle_gamma   90.00
#
_symmetry.space_group_name_H-M   'P 1'
#
loop_
_entity.id
_entity.type
_entity.pdbx_description
1 polymer ?
#
loop_
_entity_poly.entity_id
_entity_poly.type
_entity_poly.pdbx_seq_one_letter_code
_entity_poly.pdbx_strand_id
1 'polypeptide(L)'
;MAGICALALIFGAVAIKWHSHIRTEHDRTLQKQPAIALCQNAIRKAVHQHLSYTDISAPEQAAITASARFTGAEGNYEPLSFDNFGVPTSLGRSRSSVLTNWQISGHLSLDGKLPFASGLGSENRFMCSAIVFDDDTIYVASTQIIQ
;
A
#
# COMPACT_ATOMS: atom_id res chain seq x y z
N MET A 1 -7.11 45.09 21.94
CA MET A 1 -7.69 43.82 21.45
C MET A 1 -6.71 43.16 20.46
N ALA A 2 -5.56 42.66 20.94
CA ALA A 2 -4.56 41.98 20.12
C ALA A 2 -4.00 40.69 20.76
N GLY A 3 -4.36 40.40 22.01
CA GLY A 3 -3.83 39.25 22.77
C GLY A 3 -4.59 37.93 22.61
N ILE A 4 -5.81 37.94 22.04
CA ILE A 4 -6.67 36.75 21.99
C ILE A 4 -6.41 35.91 20.71
N CYS A 5 -6.02 36.53 19.60
CA CYS A 5 -5.73 35.82 18.35
C CYS A 5 -4.44 34.96 18.41
N ALA A 6 -3.44 35.35 19.19
CA ALA A 6 -2.17 34.62 19.25
C ALA A 6 -2.30 33.29 20.02
N LEU A 7 -3.11 33.25 21.09
CA LEU A 7 -3.31 32.04 21.88
C LEU A 7 -4.08 30.96 21.11
N ALA A 8 -5.11 31.33 20.35
CA ALA A 8 -5.90 30.37 19.56
C ALA A 8 -5.06 29.67 18.48
N LEU A 9 -4.13 30.38 17.84
CA LEU A 9 -3.22 29.80 16.83
C LEU A 9 -2.21 28.82 17.44
N ILE A 10 -1.70 29.11 18.64
CA ILE A 10 -0.75 28.25 19.34
C ILE A 10 -1.45 26.95 19.79
N PHE A 11 -2.65 27.04 20.37
CA PHE A 11 -3.40 25.84 20.78
C PHE A 11 -3.84 24.99 19.58
N GLY A 12 -4.26 25.61 18.47
CA GLY A 12 -4.60 24.89 17.24
C GLY A 12 -3.40 24.14 16.66
N ALA A 13 -2.24 24.80 16.55
CA ALA A 13 -1.02 24.19 16.04
C ALA A 13 -0.50 23.04 16.93
N VAL A 14 -0.59 23.18 18.26
CA VAL A 14 -0.20 22.13 19.21
C VAL A 14 -1.15 20.93 19.12
N ALA A 15 -2.46 21.16 19.04
CA ALA A 15 -3.45 20.08 18.90
C ALA A 15 -3.27 19.30 17.57
N ILE A 16 -3.03 20.01 16.46
CA ILE A 16 -2.75 19.40 15.15
C ILE A 16 -1.46 18.57 15.21
N LYS A 17 -0.40 19.12 15.81
CA LYS A 17 0.89 18.43 15.93
C LYS A 17 0.82 17.21 16.84
N TRP A 18 0.08 17.29 17.95
CA TRP A 18 -0.16 16.17 18.85
C TRP A 18 -0.99 15.06 18.20
N HIS A 19 -2.08 15.40 17.51
CA HIS A 19 -2.90 14.43 16.80
C HIS A 19 -2.13 13.74 15.66
N SER A 20 -1.31 14.49 14.94
CA SER A 20 -0.40 13.95 13.92
C SER A 20 0.64 13.00 14.52
N HIS A 21 1.22 13.34 15.68
CA HIS A 21 2.17 12.47 16.36
C HIS A 21 1.53 11.17 16.83
N ILE A 22 0.32 11.21 17.42
CA ILE A 22 -0.39 10.00 17.85
C ILE A 22 -0.69 9.10 16.65
N ARG A 23 -1.16 9.67 15.53
CA ARG A 23 -1.43 8.89 14.32
C ARG A 23 -0.15 8.27 13.76
N THR A 24 0.95 9.02 13.73
CA THR A 24 2.24 8.53 13.24
C THR A 24 2.77 7.38 14.11
N GLU A 25 2.64 7.48 15.43
CA GLU A 25 3.09 6.43 16.35
C GLU A 25 2.20 5.18 16.28
N HIS A 26 0.89 5.37 16.10
CA HIS A 26 -0.05 4.27 15.88
C HIS A 26 0.25 3.55 14.55
N ASP A 27 0.44 4.30 13.45
CA ASP A 27 0.82 3.76 12.15
C ASP A 27 2.16 3.00 12.19
N ARG A 28 3.11 3.50 13.00
CA ARG A 28 4.41 2.84 13.24
C ARG A 28 4.24 1.53 14.00
N THR A 29 3.45 1.54 15.06
CA THR A 29 3.13 0.35 15.88
C THR A 29 2.45 -0.72 15.05
N LEU A 30 1.62 -0.31 14.09
CA LEU A 30 0.88 -1.19 13.21
C LEU A 30 1.61 -1.51 11.89
N GLN A 31 2.93 -1.26 11.81
CA GLN A 31 3.77 -1.63 10.66
C GLN A 31 3.30 -1.09 9.29
N LYS A 32 2.68 0.10 9.26
CA LYS A 32 2.11 0.66 8.02
C LYS A 32 3.14 0.86 6.91
N GLN A 33 4.29 1.47 7.23
CA GLN A 33 5.33 1.75 6.21
C GLN A 33 5.96 0.47 5.65
N PRO A 34 6.34 -0.53 6.47
CA PRO A 34 6.72 -1.85 5.97
C PRO A 34 5.64 -2.53 5.12
N ALA A 35 4.37 -2.43 5.51
CA ALA A 35 3.25 -2.96 4.72
C ALA A 35 3.13 -2.27 3.35
N ILE A 36 3.26 -0.94 3.29
CA ILE A 36 3.28 -0.18 2.03
C ILE A 36 4.42 -0.65 1.13
N ALA A 37 5.64 -0.80 1.68
CA ALA A 37 6.80 -1.24 0.91
C ALA A 37 6.62 -2.65 0.34
N LEU A 38 6.08 -3.58 1.14
CA LEU A 38 5.76 -4.95 0.68
C LEU A 38 4.68 -4.96 -0.38
N CYS A 39 3.64 -4.14 -0.24
CA CYS A 39 2.61 -3.97 -1.26
C CYS A 39 3.18 -3.44 -2.58
N GLN A 40 4.01 -2.40 -2.55
CA GLN A 40 4.65 -1.89 -3.77
C GLN A 40 5.52 -2.96 -4.45
N ASN A 41 6.26 -3.75 -3.68
CA ASN A 41 7.03 -4.87 -4.22
C ASN A 41 6.15 -5.97 -4.82
N ALA A 42 5.03 -6.30 -4.18
CA ALA A 42 4.06 -7.25 -4.72
C ALA A 42 3.42 -6.71 -6.02
N ILE A 43 3.12 -5.41 -6.09
CA ILE A 43 2.63 -4.77 -7.32
C ILE A 43 3.68 -4.80 -8.43
N ARG A 44 4.96 -4.54 -8.14
CA ARG A 44 6.03 -4.71 -9.15
C ARG A 44 6.08 -6.13 -9.70
N LYS A 45 5.93 -7.15 -8.84
CA LYS A 45 5.84 -8.56 -9.26
C LYS A 45 4.60 -8.81 -10.13
N ALA A 46 3.45 -8.24 -9.77
CA ALA A 46 2.23 -8.33 -10.56
C ALA A 46 2.42 -7.67 -11.94
N VAL A 47 3.01 -6.47 -12.02
CA VAL A 47 3.37 -5.83 -13.31
C VAL A 47 4.21 -6.77 -14.17
N HIS A 48 5.26 -7.35 -13.60
CA HIS A 48 6.11 -8.30 -14.33
C HIS A 48 5.31 -9.51 -14.84
N GLN A 49 4.41 -10.05 -14.01
CA GLN A 49 3.55 -11.17 -14.38
C GLN A 49 2.57 -10.79 -15.51
N HIS A 50 1.94 -9.62 -15.45
CA HIS A 50 1.07 -9.09 -16.52
C HIS A 50 1.82 -8.99 -17.85
N LEU A 51 3.09 -8.57 -17.81
CA LEU A 51 3.94 -8.47 -19.01
C LEU A 51 4.42 -9.84 -19.51
N SER A 52 4.60 -10.83 -18.62
CA SER A 52 5.06 -12.18 -18.99
C SER A 52 4.08 -12.94 -19.89
N TYR A 53 2.81 -12.54 -19.91
CA TYR A 53 1.77 -13.10 -20.78
C TYR A 53 1.63 -12.36 -22.13
N THR A 54 2.61 -11.54 -22.50
CA THR A 54 2.61 -10.76 -23.74
C THR A 54 3.84 -11.08 -24.59
N ASP A 55 3.83 -10.62 -25.84
CA ASP A 55 4.89 -10.95 -26.81
C ASP A 55 6.17 -10.09 -26.69
N ILE A 56 6.32 -9.28 -25.63
CA ILE A 56 7.51 -8.45 -25.45
C ILE A 56 8.69 -9.25 -24.89
N SER A 57 9.90 -8.82 -25.26
CA SER A 57 11.13 -9.50 -24.87
C SER A 57 11.40 -9.38 -23.36
N ALA A 58 12.08 -10.36 -22.76
CA ALA A 58 12.43 -10.32 -21.33
C ALA A 58 13.20 -9.06 -20.89
N PRO A 59 14.16 -8.51 -21.68
CA PRO A 59 14.79 -7.23 -21.36
C PRO A 59 13.80 -6.06 -21.33
N GLU A 60 12.83 -6.04 -22.23
CA GLU A 60 11.78 -5.01 -22.27
C GLU A 60 10.83 -5.14 -21.07
N GLN A 61 10.44 -6.37 -20.71
CA GLN A 61 9.66 -6.64 -19.49
C GLN A 61 10.38 -6.11 -18.24
N ALA A 62 11.68 -6.38 -18.13
CA ALA A 62 12.51 -5.93 -17.02
C ALA A 62 12.63 -4.40 -16.99
N ALA A 63 12.81 -3.75 -18.14
CA ALA A 63 12.90 -2.29 -18.24
C ALA A 63 11.58 -1.61 -17.81
N ILE A 64 10.43 -2.09 -18.30
CA ILE A 64 9.11 -1.57 -17.91
C ILE A 64 8.89 -1.78 -16.41
N THR A 65 9.16 -2.99 -15.90
CA THR A 65 9.00 -3.29 -14.46
C THR A 65 9.90 -2.40 -13.59
N ALA A 66 11.14 -2.16 -14.01
CA ALA A 66 12.09 -1.30 -13.30
C ALA A 66 11.69 0.18 -13.33
N SER A 67 10.92 0.61 -14.34
CA SER A 67 10.40 1.98 -14.43
C SER A 67 9.26 2.29 -13.45
N ALA A 68 8.72 1.28 -12.76
CA ALA A 68 7.58 1.42 -11.86
C ALA A 68 7.81 2.47 -10.76
N ARG A 69 7.11 3.61 -10.88
CA ARG A 69 7.12 4.70 -9.91
C ARG A 69 5.79 4.75 -9.17
N PHE A 70 5.86 4.70 -7.84
CA PHE A 70 4.70 4.71 -6.96
C PHE A 70 4.56 6.09 -6.31
N THR A 71 3.35 6.65 -6.33
CA THR A 71 3.05 7.94 -5.70
C THR A 71 1.72 7.86 -4.93
N GLY A 72 1.59 8.70 -3.89
CA GLY A 72 0.37 8.79 -3.08
C GLY A 72 -0.02 7.48 -2.40
N ALA A 73 0.95 6.63 -2.05
CA ALA A 73 0.67 5.37 -1.38
C ALA A 73 0.20 5.62 0.06
N GLU A 74 -1.06 5.33 0.32
CA GLU A 74 -1.69 5.50 1.62
C GLU A 74 -2.34 4.20 2.07
N GLY A 75 -2.33 3.98 3.39
CA GLY A 75 -2.93 2.80 4.02
C GLY A 75 -4.05 3.18 4.97
N ASN A 76 -5.22 2.59 4.79
CA ASN A 76 -6.35 2.66 5.71
C ASN A 76 -6.49 1.34 6.46
N TYR A 77 -6.71 1.43 7.77
CA TYR A 77 -7.02 0.26 8.58
C TYR A 77 -8.44 -0.20 8.22
N GLU A 78 -8.59 -1.50 7.93
CA GLU A 78 -9.89 -2.14 7.77
C GLU A 78 -9.91 -3.50 8.47
N PRO A 79 -11.09 -3.96 8.95
CA PRO A 79 -11.26 -5.35 9.30
C PRO A 79 -10.88 -6.27 8.13
N LEU A 80 -10.59 -7.54 8.41
CA LEU A 80 -10.42 -8.52 7.34
C LEU A 80 -11.68 -8.58 6.47
N SER A 81 -11.50 -8.40 5.16
CA SER A 81 -12.57 -8.59 4.17
C SER A 81 -12.97 -10.06 4.07
N PHE A 82 -14.16 -10.34 3.52
CA PHE A 82 -14.65 -11.70 3.27
C PHE A 82 -13.58 -12.59 2.61
N ASP A 83 -12.93 -12.05 1.57
CA ASP A 83 -11.90 -12.74 0.79
C ASP A 83 -10.62 -13.04 1.59
N ASN A 84 -10.34 -12.24 2.63
CA ASN A 84 -9.12 -12.36 3.44
C ASN A 84 -9.32 -13.11 4.76
N PHE A 85 -10.56 -13.47 5.15
CA PHE A 85 -10.80 -14.21 6.40
C PHE A 85 -10.09 -15.56 6.47
N GLY A 86 -9.89 -16.21 5.32
CA GLY A 86 -9.21 -17.50 5.23
C GLY A 86 -7.69 -17.41 5.29
N VAL A 87 -7.10 -16.23 5.09
CA VAL A 87 -5.65 -16.05 4.93
C VAL A 87 -4.86 -16.42 6.19
N PRO A 88 -5.25 -16.00 7.41
CA PRO A 88 -4.55 -16.45 8.62
C PRO A 88 -4.53 -17.98 8.73
N THR A 89 -5.68 -18.62 8.51
CA THR A 89 -5.81 -20.07 8.61
C THR A 89 -4.96 -20.81 7.56
N SER A 90 -4.91 -20.33 6.32
CA SER A 90 -4.08 -20.96 5.26
C SER A 90 -2.58 -20.84 5.54
N LEU A 91 -2.18 -19.85 6.35
CA LEU A 91 -0.82 -19.68 6.84
C LEU A 91 -0.55 -20.43 8.17
N GLY A 92 -1.51 -21.23 8.66
CA GLY A 92 -1.39 -21.95 9.93
C GLY A 92 -1.50 -21.06 11.17
N ARG A 93 -2.08 -19.87 11.04
CA ARG A 93 -2.20 -18.86 12.11
C ARG A 93 -3.65 -18.71 12.59
N SER A 94 -3.81 -18.29 13.84
CA SER A 94 -5.13 -17.92 14.38
C SER A 94 -5.57 -16.56 13.84
N ARG A 95 -6.87 -16.37 13.59
CA ARG A 95 -7.43 -15.05 13.27
C ARG A 95 -7.18 -14.02 14.37
N SER A 96 -7.09 -14.45 15.62
CA SER A 96 -6.77 -13.57 16.76
C SER A 96 -5.35 -13.03 16.74
N SER A 97 -4.45 -13.62 15.94
CA SER A 97 -3.07 -13.13 15.77
C SER A 97 -2.96 -11.97 14.79
N VAL A 98 -4.07 -11.58 14.14
CA VAL A 98 -4.08 -10.45 13.22
C VAL A 98 -4.11 -9.16 14.02
N LEU A 99 -3.01 -8.42 13.97
CA LEU A 99 -2.87 -7.12 14.62
C LEU A 99 -3.59 -6.04 13.82
N THR A 100 -3.45 -6.05 12.50
CA THR A 100 -4.12 -5.10 11.61
C THR A 100 -4.21 -5.66 10.19
N ASN A 101 -5.17 -5.15 9.42
CA ASN A 101 -5.23 -5.32 7.98
C ASN A 101 -5.24 -3.93 7.33
N TRP A 102 -4.24 -3.68 6.49
CA TRP A 102 -4.08 -2.45 5.75
C TRP A 102 -4.64 -2.61 4.35
N GLN A 103 -5.57 -1.74 3.98
CA GLN A 103 -5.89 -1.48 2.60
C GLN A 103 -5.04 -0.32 2.09
N ILE A 104 -4.13 -0.67 1.19
CA ILE A 104 -3.13 0.23 0.64
C ILE A 104 -3.48 0.53 -0.79
N SER A 105 -3.57 1.81 -1.13
CA SER A 105 -3.83 2.24 -2.50
C SER A 105 -2.95 3.42 -2.87
N GLY A 106 -2.83 3.66 -4.18
CA GLY A 106 -2.06 4.77 -4.71
C GLY A 106 -1.98 4.70 -6.23
N HIS A 107 -1.02 5.44 -6.77
CA HIS A 107 -0.76 5.52 -8.20
C HIS A 107 0.52 4.80 -8.59
N LEU A 108 0.51 4.21 -9.78
CA LEU A 108 1.62 3.53 -10.41
C LEU A 108 1.79 4.08 -11.83
N SER A 109 2.90 4.75 -12.09
CA SER A 109 3.32 5.11 -13.44
C SER A 109 4.34 4.11 -13.97
N LEU A 110 4.22 3.79 -15.26
CA LEU A 110 5.08 2.88 -16.01
C LEU A 110 5.54 3.58 -17.29
N ASP A 111 6.83 3.48 -17.58
CA ASP A 111 7.40 3.95 -18.83
C ASP A 111 7.52 2.81 -19.85
N GLY A 112 7.63 3.19 -21.12
CA GLY A 112 7.81 2.26 -22.24
C GLY A 112 6.52 1.95 -22.99
N LYS A 113 6.62 1.09 -23.99
CA LYS A 113 5.49 0.69 -24.82
C LYS A 113 4.77 -0.47 -24.14
N LEU A 114 3.64 -0.20 -23.51
CA LEU A 114 2.84 -1.22 -22.83
C LEU A 114 1.97 -1.97 -23.85
N PRO A 115 2.08 -3.31 -23.93
CA PRO A 115 1.21 -4.10 -24.79
C PRO A 115 -0.23 -4.01 -24.29
N PHE A 116 -1.19 -3.79 -25.19
CA PHE A 116 -2.61 -3.74 -24.81
C PHE A 116 -3.07 -4.98 -24.04
N ALA A 117 -2.58 -6.16 -24.45
CA ALA A 117 -2.90 -7.44 -23.80
C ALA A 117 -2.41 -7.54 -22.34
N SER A 118 -1.48 -6.68 -21.89
CA SER A 118 -1.04 -6.66 -20.48
C SER A 118 -2.12 -6.13 -19.53
N GLY A 119 -3.08 -5.33 -20.03
CA GLY A 119 -4.02 -4.59 -19.19
C GLY A 119 -3.38 -3.47 -18.36
N LEU A 120 -2.15 -3.07 -18.69
CA LEU A 120 -1.39 -2.01 -18.00
C LEU A 120 -1.37 -0.72 -18.83
N GLY A 121 -1.58 0.41 -18.17
CA GLY A 121 -1.50 1.77 -18.72
C GLY A 121 -0.22 2.47 -18.30
N SER A 122 0.11 3.60 -18.94
CA SER A 122 1.25 4.42 -18.50
C SER A 122 1.01 5.00 -17.10
N GLU A 123 -0.26 5.21 -16.76
CA GLU A 123 -0.74 5.58 -15.43
C GLU A 123 -1.77 4.55 -15.00
N ASN A 124 -1.65 4.04 -13.78
CA ASN A 124 -2.55 3.06 -13.19
C ASN A 124 -2.82 3.46 -11.74
N ARG A 125 -3.90 2.95 -11.19
CA ARG A 125 -4.08 2.82 -9.74
C ARG A 125 -3.70 1.41 -9.32
N PHE A 126 -3.19 1.31 -8.10
CA PHE A 126 -3.01 0.02 -7.46
C PHE A 126 -3.79 -0.04 -6.15
N MET A 127 -4.21 -1.25 -5.79
CA MET A 127 -4.79 -1.58 -4.50
C MET A 127 -4.12 -2.84 -3.97
N CYS A 128 -3.90 -2.92 -2.67
CA CYS A 128 -3.22 -4.02 -2.04
C CYS A 128 -3.74 -4.20 -0.61
N SER A 129 -3.98 -5.44 -0.22
CA SER A 129 -4.29 -5.79 1.17
C SER A 129 -3.05 -6.39 1.82
N ALA A 130 -2.65 -5.84 2.97
CA ALA A 130 -1.55 -6.36 3.76
C ALA A 130 -1.99 -6.63 5.20
N ILE A 131 -1.86 -7.87 5.63
CA ILE A 131 -2.20 -8.34 6.97
C ILE A 131 -0.92 -8.33 7.81
N VAL A 132 -0.96 -7.66 8.95
CA VAL A 132 0.12 -7.65 9.94
C VAL A 132 -0.31 -8.54 11.10
N PHE A 133 0.55 -9.47 11.46
CA PHE A 133 0.36 -10.36 12.60
C PHE A 133 1.01 -9.80 13.87
N ASP A 134 0.64 -10.33 15.02
CA ASP A 134 1.12 -9.98 16.36
C ASP A 134 2.61 -10.30 16.59
N ASP A 135 3.20 -11.14 15.74
CA ASP A 135 4.65 -11.43 15.68
C ASP A 135 5.41 -10.53 14.67
N ASP A 136 4.81 -9.41 14.27
CA ASP A 136 5.31 -8.46 13.27
C ASP A 136 5.47 -9.03 11.85
N THR A 137 5.02 -10.26 11.58
CA THR A 137 5.00 -10.80 10.21
C THR A 137 3.96 -10.05 9.38
N ILE A 138 4.32 -9.68 8.14
CA ILE A 138 3.42 -9.01 7.21
C ILE A 138 3.19 -9.91 6.00
N TYR A 139 1.93 -10.12 5.65
CA TYR A 139 1.51 -10.90 4.50
C TYR A 139 0.69 -10.05 3.54
N VAL A 140 1.10 -9.97 2.28
CA VAL A 140 0.31 -9.34 1.22
C VAL A 140 -0.74 -10.33 0.74
N ALA A 141 -2.00 -10.09 1.13
CA ALA A 141 -3.12 -10.99 0.87
C ALA A 141 -3.64 -10.89 -0.56
N SER A 142 -3.68 -9.67 -1.11
CA SER A 142 -4.15 -9.44 -2.47
C SER A 142 -3.51 -8.20 -3.08
N THR A 143 -3.45 -8.19 -4.40
CA THR A 143 -2.96 -7.05 -5.20
C THR A 143 -3.84 -6.87 -6.41
N GLN A 144 -4.07 -5.62 -6.80
CA GLN A 144 -4.82 -5.25 -7.99
C GLN A 144 -4.19 -4.05 -8.66
N ILE A 145 -4.19 -4.04 -9.99
CA ILE A 145 -3.79 -2.90 -10.82
C ILE A 145 -5.00 -2.58 -11.72
N ILE A 146 -5.36 -1.30 -11.78
CA ILE A 146 -6.52 -0.80 -12.52
C ILE A 146 -6.04 0.39 -13.36
N GLN A 147 -6.34 0.39 -14.66
CA GLN A 147 -6.10 1.54 -15.55
C GLN A 147 -7.06 2.70 -15.26
#